data_AF-A0A7S2VA95-F1
#
_entry.id   AF-A0A7S2VA95-F1
#
_cell.length_a   1.000
_cell.length_b   1.000
_cell.length_c   1.000
_cell.angle_alpha   90.00
_cell.angle_beta   90.00
_cell.angle_gamma   90.00
#
_symmetry.space_group_name_H-M   'P 1'
#
loop_
_entity.id
_entity.type
_entity.pdbx_description
1 polymer ?
#
loop_
_entity_poly.entity_id
_entity_poly.type
_entity_poly.pdbx_seq_one_letter_code
_entity_poly.pdbx_strand_id
1 'polypeptide(L)'
;DDSSHSVDTAVQSFAVLKSHVVDQATGQVCVCDKVYRGTTRLETLTFQIPTGGVQNLTRHVVTSKKLGFAYMTVNHDTLVLGSFGTAGPNQCDLPPNVVPSTAMAKGTYRIHITYTAENIEGLLREETVEFCIV
;
A
#
# COMPACT_ATOMS: atom_id res chain seq x y z
N ASP A 1 23.70 20.38 -38.88
CA ASP A 1 22.56 19.45 -38.73
C ASP A 1 23.04 18.24 -37.93
N ASP A 2 23.46 18.46 -36.70
CA ASP A 2 22.66 18.70 -35.48
C ASP A 2 21.93 17.42 -35.02
N SER A 3 22.74 16.57 -34.41
CA SER A 3 22.50 15.78 -33.19
C SER A 3 21.05 15.51 -32.82
N SER A 4 20.58 14.31 -33.20
CA SER A 4 19.42 13.66 -32.59
C SER A 4 19.68 13.37 -31.11
N HIS A 5 19.24 14.27 -30.21
CA HIS A 5 19.03 13.94 -28.81
C HIS A 5 17.79 13.05 -28.69
N SER A 6 18.01 11.74 -28.68
CA SER A 6 17.04 10.81 -28.09
C SER A 6 16.92 11.16 -26.61
N VAL A 7 15.88 11.92 -26.26
CA VAL A 7 15.47 12.08 -24.87
C VAL A 7 14.99 10.70 -24.44
N ASP A 8 15.90 9.96 -23.82
CA ASP A 8 15.64 8.71 -23.14
C ASP A 8 14.67 9.06 -21.99
N THR A 9 13.38 9.08 -22.32
CA THR A 9 12.32 9.41 -21.40
C THR A 9 12.20 8.20 -20.52
N ALA A 10 13.01 8.14 -19.46
CA ALA A 10 12.97 7.08 -18.48
C ALA A 10 11.50 6.83 -18.14
N VAL A 11 10.99 5.65 -18.51
CA VAL A 11 9.63 5.25 -18.20
C VAL A 11 9.56 5.28 -16.68
N GLN A 12 8.90 6.31 -16.14
CA GLN A 12 8.76 6.41 -14.71
C GLN A 12 7.93 5.21 -14.28
N SER A 13 8.44 4.35 -13.42
CA SER A 13 7.67 3.20 -12.91
C SER A 13 6.76 3.67 -11.78
N PHE A 14 5.67 2.93 -11.52
CA PHE A 14 4.87 3.16 -10.31
C PHE A 14 5.75 3.03 -9.06
N ALA A 15 5.70 4.01 -8.17
CA ALA A 15 6.49 4.02 -6.94
C ALA A 15 5.67 4.54 -5.77
N VAL A 16 5.53 3.75 -4.71
CA VAL A 16 5.04 4.26 -3.43
C VAL A 16 6.15 5.07 -2.80
N LEU A 17 5.92 6.37 -2.64
CA LEU A 17 6.90 7.31 -2.08
C LEU A 17 6.79 7.37 -0.56
N LYS A 18 5.57 7.32 -0.03
CA LYS A 18 5.29 7.38 1.40
C LYS A 18 3.99 6.66 1.73
N SER A 19 3.99 5.90 2.82
CA SER A 19 2.78 5.52 3.54
C SER A 19 2.83 6.23 4.90
N HIS A 20 1.88 7.12 5.16
CA HIS A 20 1.77 7.84 6.42
C HIS A 20 0.58 7.29 7.18
N VAL A 21 0.83 6.65 8.32
CA VAL A 21 -0.21 6.03 9.13
C VAL A 21 -0.30 6.72 10.48
N VAL A 22 -1.50 7.11 10.89
CA VAL A 22 -1.78 7.69 12.20
C VAL A 22 -2.87 6.90 12.91
N ASP A 23 -2.83 6.88 14.25
CA ASP A 23 -3.94 6.40 15.05
C ASP A 23 -5.05 7.44 15.07
N GLN A 24 -6.28 7.03 14.76
CA GLN A 24 -7.42 7.95 14.63
C GLN A 24 -7.77 8.66 15.94
N ALA A 25 -7.58 8.00 17.10
CA ALA A 25 -7.97 8.55 18.38
C ALA A 25 -6.96 9.56 18.93
N THR A 26 -5.68 9.30 18.72
CA THR A 26 -4.57 10.08 19.29
C THR A 26 -3.88 11.01 18.28
N GLY A 27 -4.07 10.78 16.98
CA GLY A 27 -3.36 11.46 15.89
C GLY A 27 -1.87 11.13 15.82
N GLN A 28 -1.38 10.22 16.67
CA GLN A 28 0.04 9.88 16.70
C GLN A 28 0.42 9.02 15.50
N VAL A 29 1.62 9.29 14.96
CA VAL A 29 2.19 8.47 13.88
C VAL A 29 2.36 7.05 14.38
N CYS A 30 1.76 6.12 13.65
CA CYS A 30 1.88 4.70 13.90
C CYS A 30 3.16 4.16 13.25
N VAL A 31 3.96 3.45 14.02
CA VAL A 31 5.08 2.67 13.46
C VAL A 31 4.59 1.42 12.75
N CYS A 32 5.39 0.93 11.80
CA CYS A 32 5.02 -0.15 10.91
C CYS A 32 5.21 -1.54 11.55
N ASP A 33 6.14 -1.68 12.49
CA ASP A 33 6.55 -2.96 13.09
C ASP A 33 5.67 -3.39 14.26
N LYS A 34 5.05 -2.43 14.97
CA LYS A 34 4.16 -2.67 16.11
C LYS A 34 2.81 -1.99 15.90
N VAL A 35 1.77 -2.79 15.95
CA VAL A 35 0.39 -2.38 15.76
C VAL A 35 -0.40 -2.68 17.03
N TYR A 36 -0.96 -1.67 17.66
CA TYR A 36 -1.71 -1.84 18.90
C TYR A 36 -3.13 -2.31 18.61
N ARG A 37 -3.59 -3.36 19.30
CA ARG A 37 -4.98 -3.82 19.20
C ARG A 37 -6.00 -2.75 19.57
N GLY A 38 -7.16 -2.79 18.91
CA GLY A 38 -8.27 -1.87 19.16
C GLY A 38 -8.05 -0.45 18.65
N THR A 39 -6.92 -0.18 18.00
CA THR A 39 -6.67 1.09 17.32
C THR A 39 -7.37 1.11 15.97
N THR A 40 -7.76 2.31 15.53
CA THR A 40 -8.19 2.55 14.16
C THR A 40 -7.09 3.33 13.46
N ARG A 41 -6.57 2.78 12.37
CA ARG A 41 -5.44 3.35 11.63
C ARG A 41 -5.95 4.06 10.40
N LEU A 42 -5.52 5.30 10.23
CA LEU A 42 -5.75 6.11 9.03
C LEU A 42 -4.47 6.14 8.22
N GLU A 43 -4.51 5.68 6.97
CA GLU A 43 -3.36 5.64 6.07
C GLU A 43 -3.55 6.61 4.91
N THR A 44 -2.57 7.49 4.72
CA THR A 44 -2.44 8.33 3.54
C THR A 44 -1.28 7.80 2.70
N LEU A 45 -1.56 7.41 1.46
CA LEU A 45 -0.55 6.97 0.50
C LEU A 45 -0.14 8.13 -0.39
N THR A 46 1.16 8.35 -0.51
CA THR A 46 1.77 9.22 -1.53
C THR A 46 2.56 8.36 -2.49
N PHE A 47 2.30 8.50 -3.79
CA PHE A 47 2.91 7.66 -4.82
C PHE A 47 3.11 8.43 -6.13
N GLN A 48 3.98 7.89 -6.96
CA GLN A 48 4.25 8.35 -8.30
C GLN A 48 3.77 7.31 -9.30
N ILE A 49 3.21 7.78 -10.40
CA ILE A 49 2.61 6.91 -11.42
C ILE A 49 3.42 6.96 -12.72
N PRO A 50 3.29 5.93 -13.57
CA PRO A 50 3.99 5.90 -14.84
C PRO A 50 3.53 6.95 -15.84
N THR A 51 4.44 7.28 -16.76
CA THR A 51 4.16 8.14 -17.91
C THR A 51 2.96 7.57 -18.68
N GLY A 52 1.93 8.40 -18.90
CA GLY A 52 0.65 7.97 -19.50
C GLY A 52 -0.52 7.88 -18.52
N GLY A 53 -0.26 7.95 -17.21
CA GLY A 53 -1.31 7.91 -16.19
C GLY A 53 -1.82 6.50 -15.89
N VAL A 54 -2.63 6.39 -14.84
CA VAL A 54 -3.27 5.12 -14.44
C VAL A 54 -4.77 5.28 -14.36
N GLN A 55 -5.50 4.27 -14.83
CA GLN A 55 -6.95 4.17 -14.73
C GLN A 55 -7.31 3.07 -13.73
N ASN A 56 -8.20 3.37 -12.80
CA ASN A 56 -8.68 2.42 -11.80
C ASN A 56 -7.54 1.68 -11.07
N LEU A 57 -6.55 2.45 -10.58
CA LEU A 57 -5.48 1.93 -9.75
C LEU A 57 -6.09 1.13 -8.61
N THR A 58 -5.76 -0.15 -8.55
CA THR A 58 -6.35 -1.11 -7.61
C THR A 58 -5.26 -1.65 -6.71
N ARG A 59 -5.48 -1.55 -5.40
CA ARG A 59 -4.64 -2.14 -4.35
C ARG A 59 -5.31 -3.41 -3.86
N HIS A 60 -4.62 -4.53 -3.95
CA HIS A 60 -5.03 -5.79 -3.36
C HIS A 60 -4.09 -6.17 -2.21
N VAL A 61 -4.67 -6.49 -1.06
CA VAL A 61 -3.94 -6.82 0.18
C VAL A 61 -4.35 -8.20 0.67
N VAL A 62 -3.37 -9.08 0.83
CA VAL A 62 -3.53 -10.37 1.50
C VAL A 62 -2.86 -10.30 2.86
N THR A 63 -3.64 -10.46 3.92
CA THR A 63 -3.12 -10.51 5.29
C THR A 63 -3.01 -11.95 5.74
N SER A 64 -1.84 -12.33 6.22
CA SER A 64 -1.57 -13.64 6.80
C SER A 64 -1.09 -13.50 8.23
N LYS A 65 -1.50 -14.43 9.09
CA LYS A 65 -1.04 -14.54 10.47
C LYS A 65 -0.08 -15.71 10.62
N LYS A 66 1.01 -15.51 11.35
CA LYS A 66 1.92 -16.60 11.73
C LYS A 66 1.29 -17.48 12.80
N LEU A 67 1.13 -18.77 12.53
CA LEU A 67 0.65 -19.79 13.45
C LEU A 67 1.66 -20.95 13.49
N GLY A 68 2.36 -21.10 14.61
CA GLY A 68 3.50 -22.00 14.71
C GLY A 68 4.60 -21.60 13.72
N PHE A 69 4.90 -22.48 12.76
CA PHE A 69 5.95 -22.27 11.76
C PHE A 69 5.42 -21.78 10.39
N ALA A 70 4.10 -21.65 10.22
CA ALA A 70 3.48 -21.31 8.95
C ALA A 70 2.74 -19.97 8.99
N TYR A 71 2.60 -19.32 7.83
CA TYR A 71 1.70 -18.19 7.64
C TYR A 71 0.37 -18.71 7.08
N MET A 72 -0.72 -18.34 7.71
CA MET A 72 -2.08 -18.66 7.30
C MET A 72 -2.78 -17.39 6.87
N THR A 73 -3.36 -17.37 5.67
CA THR A 73 -4.15 -16.23 5.21
C THR A 73 -5.39 -16.05 6.08
N VAL A 74 -5.62 -14.83 6.55
CA VAL A 74 -6.72 -14.48 7.46
C VAL A 74 -7.62 -13.37 6.91
N ASN A 75 -7.16 -12.63 5.90
CA ASN A 75 -7.97 -11.60 5.25
C ASN A 75 -7.51 -11.36 3.81
N HIS A 76 -8.46 -10.98 2.96
CA HIS A 76 -8.24 -10.44 1.62
C HIS A 76 -9.00 -9.11 1.53
N ASP A 77 -8.37 -8.10 0.96
CA ASP A 77 -8.99 -6.80 0.71
C ASP A 77 -8.61 -6.30 -0.68
N THR A 78 -9.59 -5.71 -1.39
CA THR A 78 -9.38 -5.10 -2.71
C THR A 78 -10.01 -3.73 -2.72
N LEU A 79 -9.20 -2.73 -3.02
CA LEU A 79 -9.60 -1.34 -3.01
C LEU A 79 -9.23 -0.66 -4.33
N VAL A 80 -10.23 -0.10 -5.01
CA VAL A 80 -10.01 0.80 -6.15
C VAL A 80 -9.72 2.19 -5.61
N LEU A 81 -8.51 2.69 -5.85
CA LEU A 81 -8.04 4.01 -5.42
C LEU A 81 -8.46 5.12 -6.38
N GLY A 82 -8.76 4.77 -7.63
CA GLY A 82 -9.21 5.69 -8.68
C GLY A 82 -8.18 5.89 -9.79
N SER A 83 -8.37 6.93 -10.59
CA SER A 83 -7.53 7.26 -11.74
C SER A 83 -6.65 8.46 -11.44
N PHE A 84 -5.38 8.40 -11.83
CA PHE A 84 -4.37 9.39 -11.47
C PHE A 84 -3.57 9.84 -12.68
N GLY A 85 -3.12 11.11 -12.65
CA GLY A 85 -2.33 11.76 -13.69
C GLY A 85 -0.85 11.93 -13.31
N THR A 86 -0.01 12.26 -14.29
CA THR A 86 1.46 12.23 -14.15
C THR A 86 2.06 13.52 -13.56
N ALA A 87 1.22 14.46 -13.12
CA ALA A 87 1.64 15.78 -12.64
C ALA A 87 2.18 15.72 -11.20
N GLY A 88 3.33 15.06 -11.04
CA GLY A 88 4.02 14.92 -9.75
C GLY A 88 3.45 13.82 -8.86
N PRO A 89 3.82 13.82 -7.56
CA PRO A 89 3.30 12.88 -6.58
C PRO A 89 1.78 13.00 -6.44
N ASN A 90 1.10 11.86 -6.52
CA ASN A 90 -0.31 11.71 -6.22
C ASN A 90 -0.47 11.31 -4.75
N GLN A 91 -1.62 11.65 -4.17
CA GLN A 91 -1.96 11.28 -2.80
C GLN A 91 -3.41 10.82 -2.73
N CYS A 92 -3.65 9.78 -1.94
CA CYS A 92 -5.01 9.36 -1.59
C CYS A 92 -5.06 8.83 -0.15
N ASP A 93 -6.19 9.06 0.51
CA ASP A 93 -6.49 8.49 1.82
C ASP A 93 -7.17 7.13 1.64
N LEU A 94 -6.73 6.16 2.43
CA LEU A 94 -7.32 4.84 2.45
C LEU A 94 -8.44 4.77 3.49
N PRO A 95 -9.41 3.85 3.31
CA PRO A 95 -10.42 3.57 4.32
C PRO A 95 -9.80 3.26 5.68
N PRO A 96 -10.42 3.69 6.79
CA PRO A 96 -9.95 3.37 8.12
C PRO A 96 -9.83 1.85 8.33
N ASN A 97 -8.70 1.42 8.90
CA ASN A 97 -8.46 0.02 9.24
C ASN A 97 -8.55 -0.19 10.75
N VAL A 98 -9.49 -1.02 11.20
CA VAL A 98 -9.66 -1.32 12.62
C VAL A 98 -8.86 -2.57 13.00
N VAL A 99 -7.91 -2.41 13.91
CA VAL A 99 -7.12 -3.52 14.43
C VAL A 99 -7.96 -4.32 15.43
N PRO A 100 -8.18 -5.63 15.24
CA PRO A 100 -9.02 -6.41 16.15
C PRO A 100 -8.53 -6.34 17.60
N SER A 101 -9.45 -6.12 18.54
CA SER A 101 -9.12 -5.92 19.96
C SER A 101 -8.90 -7.23 20.74
N THR A 102 -9.26 -8.37 20.15
CA THR A 102 -9.27 -9.67 20.84
C THR A 102 -7.86 -10.17 21.17
N ALA A 103 -7.70 -10.93 22.27
CA ALA A 103 -6.41 -11.51 22.64
C ALA A 103 -5.84 -12.42 21.54
N MET A 104 -6.70 -13.09 20.78
CA MET A 104 -6.32 -13.92 19.63
C MET A 104 -5.72 -13.11 18.48
N ALA A 105 -5.90 -11.79 18.44
CA ALA A 105 -5.26 -10.95 17.42
C ALA A 105 -3.77 -10.69 17.71
N LYS A 106 -3.25 -11.07 18.89
CA LYS A 106 -1.81 -10.99 19.16
C LYS A 106 -1.00 -11.86 18.21
N GLY A 107 0.17 -11.36 17.82
CA GLY A 107 1.20 -12.14 17.14
C GLY A 107 1.74 -11.47 15.88
N THR A 108 2.51 -12.24 15.12
CA THR A 108 3.15 -11.78 13.89
C THR A 108 2.21 -11.93 12.71
N TYR A 109 2.15 -10.89 11.89
CA TYR A 109 1.37 -10.80 10.67
C TYR A 109 2.26 -10.42 9.50
N ARG A 110 1.85 -10.85 8.32
CA ARG A 110 2.46 -10.46 7.05
C ARG A 110 1.35 -9.96 6.15
N ILE A 111 1.53 -8.79 5.57
CA ILE A 111 0.70 -8.31 4.47
C ILE A 111 1.49 -8.41 3.18
N HIS A 112 0.83 -8.89 2.15
CA HIS A 112 1.30 -8.89 0.78
C HIS A 112 0.39 -7.96 -0.01
N ILE A 113 0.96 -6.89 -0.56
CA ILE A 113 0.24 -5.83 -1.23
C ILE A 113 0.65 -5.84 -2.70
N THR A 114 -0.34 -5.78 -3.58
CA THR A 114 -0.15 -5.72 -5.03
C THR A 114 -0.92 -4.52 -5.57
N TYR A 115 -0.31 -3.83 -6.54
CA TYR A 115 -0.92 -2.70 -7.25
C TYR A 115 -1.07 -3.07 -8.72
N THR A 116 -2.26 -2.83 -9.26
CA THR A 116 -2.61 -3.03 -10.69
C THR A 116 -3.36 -1.81 -11.20
N ALA A 117 -3.45 -1.64 -12.51
CA ALA A 117 -4.31 -0.63 -13.13
C ALA A 117 -4.96 -1.24 -14.38
N GLU A 118 -6.15 -0.76 -14.73
CA GLU A 118 -6.92 -1.31 -15.86
C GLU A 118 -6.24 -1.07 -17.20
N ASN A 119 -5.60 0.09 -17.36
CA ASN A 119 -4.93 0.49 -18.60
C ASN A 119 -3.47 0.04 -18.70
N ILE A 120 -2.97 -0.77 -17.75
CA ILE A 120 -1.59 -1.26 -17.75
C ILE A 120 -1.61 -2.76 -17.50
N GLU A 121 -1.02 -3.51 -18.43
CA GLU A 121 -0.95 -4.96 -18.31
C GLU A 121 0.00 -5.38 -17.18
N GLY A 122 -0.47 -6.26 -16.30
CA GLY A 122 0.34 -6.86 -15.25
C GLY A 122 0.41 -6.07 -13.94
N LEU A 123 1.36 -6.46 -13.08
CA LEU A 123 1.58 -5.84 -11.77
C LEU A 123 2.38 -4.55 -11.95
N LEU A 124 1.90 -3.46 -11.34
CA LEU A 124 2.64 -2.21 -11.22
C LEU A 124 3.69 -2.29 -10.11
N ARG A 125 3.33 -2.92 -9.00
CA ARG A 125 4.18 -3.09 -7.83
C ARG A 125 3.67 -4.21 -6.94
N GLU A 126 4.61 -4.84 -6.26
CA GLU A 126 4.38 -5.81 -5.19
C GLU A 126 5.25 -5.43 -3.99
N GLU A 127 4.69 -5.56 -2.80
CA GLU A 127 5.42 -5.35 -1.55
C GLU A 127 4.93 -6.32 -0.47
N THR A 128 5.85 -6.75 0.39
CA THR A 128 5.54 -7.58 1.55
C THR A 128 6.04 -6.91 2.80
N VAL A 129 5.17 -6.76 3.80
CA VAL A 129 5.48 -6.12 5.08
C VAL A 129 5.13 -7.08 6.21
N GLU A 130 6.04 -7.21 7.17
CA GLU A 130 5.82 -7.98 8.38
C GLU A 130 5.68 -7.04 9.59
N PHE A 131 4.74 -7.33 10.47
CA PHE A 131 4.48 -6.55 11.67
C PHE A 131 3.94 -7.42 12.80
N CYS A 132 3.97 -6.91 14.02
CA CYS A 132 3.43 -7.56 15.19
C CYS A 132 2.23 -6.78 15.73
N ILE A 133 1.12 -7.48 15.98
CA ILE A 133 0.00 -6.93 16.75
C ILE A 133 0.25 -7.18 18.23
N VAL A 134 0.31 -6.10 19.03
CA VAL A 134 0.66 -6.09 20.47
C VAL A 134 -0.45 -5.60 21.38
#